data_AF-A0A1F2Y7A4-F1
#
_entry.id   AF-A0A1F2Y7A4-F1
#
_cell.length_a   1.000
_cell.length_b   1.000
_cell.length_c   1.000
_cell.angle_alpha   90.00
_cell.angle_beta   90.00
_cell.angle_gamma   90.00
#
_symmetry.space_group_name_H-M   'P 1'
#
loop_
_entity.id
_entity.type
_entity.pdbx_description
1 polymer ?
#
loop_
_entity_poly.entity_id
_entity_poly.type
_entity_poly.pdbx_seq_one_letter_code
_entity_poly.pdbx_strand_id
1 'polypeptide(L)'
;MLAVAVPYNWWKFLHVAGVLAFVLFHGVSIVVALRLRKERDRARIAGLLQLSGSSVLGMYVGLGWLTVFGTVAGIEGGSWNDGWFWLSIVILVLVVAEMSAVARPYYQRVKEAVEVRPSGVPRKSDEELDEILRSRVGLVNTWIGFGALVLIAWLMIFKPFTAL
;
A
#
# COMPACT_ATOMS: atom_id res chain seq x y z
N MET A 1 2.57 -23.94 -33.17
CA MET A 1 2.77 -23.56 -31.76
C MET A 1 1.40 -23.27 -31.16
N LEU A 2 0.89 -24.17 -30.33
CA LEU A 2 -0.35 -23.91 -29.57
C LEU A 2 0.03 -22.95 -28.44
N ALA A 3 -0.22 -21.65 -28.65
CA ALA A 3 -0.29 -20.73 -27.52
C ALA A 3 -1.39 -21.27 -26.61
N VAL A 4 -1.02 -21.76 -25.43
CA VAL A 4 -1.99 -22.13 -24.41
C VAL A 4 -2.75 -20.85 -24.09
N ALA A 5 -3.95 -20.70 -24.65
CA ALA A 5 -4.85 -19.63 -24.28
C ALA A 5 -5.14 -19.84 -22.80
N VAL A 6 -4.47 -19.07 -21.94
CA VAL A 6 -4.78 -19.05 -20.51
C VAL A 6 -6.22 -18.57 -20.41
N PRO A 7 -7.16 -19.39 -19.90
CA PRO A 7 -8.55 -18.98 -19.80
C PRO A 7 -8.65 -17.67 -19.01
N TYR A 8 -9.47 -16.71 -19.45
CA TYR A 8 -9.72 -15.41 -18.79
C TYR A 8 -9.85 -15.49 -17.24
N ASN A 9 -10.43 -16.58 -16.74
CA ASN A 9 -10.57 -16.83 -15.30
C ASN A 9 -9.24 -16.98 -14.55
N TRP A 10 -8.19 -17.49 -15.20
CA TRP A 10 -6.86 -17.58 -14.62
C TRP A 10 -6.20 -16.21 -14.47
N TRP A 11 -6.37 -15.30 -15.43
CA TRP A 11 -5.88 -13.93 -15.25
C TRP A 11 -6.55 -13.21 -14.10
N LYS A 12 -7.88 -13.35 -13.98
CA LYS A 12 -8.61 -12.85 -12.81
C LYS A 12 -8.11 -13.47 -11.51
N PHE A 13 -7.90 -14.79 -11.48
CA PHE A 13 -7.35 -15.47 -10.31
C PHE A 13 -5.98 -14.93 -9.93
N LEU A 14 -5.08 -14.76 -10.90
CA LEU A 14 -3.73 -14.24 -10.67
C LEU A 14 -3.76 -12.77 -10.18
N HIS A 15 -4.68 -11.95 -10.72
CA HIS A 15 -4.92 -10.61 -10.21
C HIS A 15 -5.35 -10.64 -8.74
N VAL A 16 -6.37 -11.44 -8.39
CA VAL A 16 -6.88 -11.57 -7.01
C VAL A 16 -5.81 -12.12 -6.07
N ALA A 17 -5.02 -13.11 -6.50
CA ALA A 17 -3.89 -13.63 -5.73
C ALA A 17 -2.85 -12.52 -5.45
N GLY A 18 -2.58 -11.66 -6.43
CA GLY A 18 -1.76 -10.46 -6.25
C GLY A 18 -2.35 -9.47 -5.25
N VAL A 19 -3.66 -9.23 -5.30
CA VAL A 19 -4.37 -8.37 -4.32
C VAL A 19 -4.23 -8.93 -2.92
N LEU A 20 -4.43 -10.24 -2.74
CA LEU A 20 -4.27 -10.90 -1.44
C LEU A 20 -2.83 -10.78 -0.92
N ALA A 21 -1.82 -11.03 -1.77
CA ALA A 21 -0.43 -10.85 -1.41
C ALA A 21 -0.12 -9.39 -1.03
N PHE A 22 -0.59 -8.43 -1.83
CA PHE A 22 -0.43 -7.00 -1.54
C PHE A 22 -1.05 -6.63 -0.20
N VAL A 23 -2.32 -6.98 0.05
CA VAL A 23 -3.00 -6.67 1.32
C VAL A 23 -2.31 -7.34 2.50
N LEU A 24 -1.83 -8.57 2.35
CA LEU A 24 -1.10 -9.28 3.41
C LEU A 24 0.18 -8.53 3.81
N PHE A 25 1.03 -8.18 2.84
CA PHE A 25 2.32 -7.53 3.12
C PHE A 25 2.18 -6.03 3.44
N HIS A 26 1.28 -5.32 2.75
CA HIS A 26 0.99 -3.91 2.99
C HIS A 26 0.26 -3.72 4.33
N GLY A 27 -0.62 -4.65 4.69
CA GLY A 27 -1.38 -4.63 5.93
C GLY A 27 -0.50 -4.63 7.19
N VAL A 28 0.71 -5.24 7.12
CA VAL A 28 1.72 -5.13 8.18
C VAL A 28 2.06 -3.66 8.47
N SER A 29 2.26 -2.85 7.44
CA SER A 29 2.57 -1.42 7.59
C SER A 29 1.40 -0.64 8.20
N ILE A 30 0.15 -1.01 7.89
CA ILE A 30 -1.04 -0.40 8.51
C ILE A 30 -1.10 -0.74 10.01
N VAL A 31 -0.91 -2.00 10.37
CA VAL A 31 -0.90 -2.44 11.77
C VAL A 31 0.21 -1.74 12.55
N VAL A 32 1.42 -1.67 11.97
CA VAL A 32 2.56 -0.95 12.53
C VAL A 32 2.23 0.55 12.70
N ALA A 33 1.65 1.19 11.69
CA ALA A 33 1.26 2.60 11.75
C ALA A 33 0.31 2.89 12.93
N LEU A 34 -0.71 2.05 13.10
CA LEU A 34 -1.68 2.19 14.20
C LEU A 34 -1.04 1.92 15.56
N ARG A 35 -0.09 0.98 15.63
CA ARG A 35 0.63 0.67 16.87
C ARG A 35 1.60 1.78 17.27
N LEU A 36 2.35 2.33 16.31
CA LEU A 36 3.34 3.40 16.52
C LEU A 36 2.72 4.62 17.20
N ARG A 37 1.48 4.99 16.87
CA ARG A 37 0.78 6.13 17.50
C ARG A 37 0.68 6.02 19.02
N LYS A 38 0.63 4.79 19.55
CA LYS A 38 0.45 4.50 20.97
C LYS A 38 1.76 4.08 21.67
N GLU A 39 2.82 3.83 20.91
CA GLU A 39 4.09 3.37 21.45
C GLU A 39 5.00 4.54 21.82
N ARG A 40 5.72 4.44 22.94
CA ARG A 40 6.67 5.46 23.42
C ARG A 40 8.05 4.89 23.71
N ASP A 41 8.17 3.58 23.81
CA ASP A 41 9.46 2.92 23.91
C ASP A 41 10.17 2.92 22.55
N ARG A 42 11.35 3.55 22.49
CA ARG A 42 12.16 3.70 21.27
C ARG A 42 12.60 2.36 20.68
N ALA A 43 12.97 1.40 21.53
CA ALA A 43 13.39 0.08 21.07
C ALA A 43 12.21 -0.68 20.44
N ARG A 44 11.01 -0.57 21.03
CA ARG A 44 9.79 -1.12 20.45
C ARG A 44 9.41 -0.43 19.14
N ILE A 45 9.53 0.89 19.05
CA ILE A 45 9.31 1.64 17.79
C ILE A 45 10.26 1.17 16.71
N ALA A 46 11.56 1.05 17.01
CA ALA A 46 12.55 0.56 16.06
C ALA A 46 12.22 -0.86 15.57
N GLY A 47 11.82 -1.77 16.48
CA GLY A 47 11.39 -3.12 16.11
C GLY A 47 10.14 -3.13 15.20
N LEU A 48 9.15 -2.29 15.49
CA LEU A 48 7.95 -2.14 14.63
C LEU A 48 8.32 -1.61 13.24
N LEU A 49 9.22 -0.62 13.16
CA LEU A 49 9.71 -0.09 11.89
C LEU A 49 10.51 -1.11 11.09
N GLN A 50 11.28 -1.99 11.76
CA GLN A 50 11.99 -3.08 11.11
C GLN A 50 11.02 -4.13 10.56
N LEU A 51 9.97 -4.48 11.32
CA LEU A 51 8.91 -5.39 10.87
C LEU A 51 8.15 -4.83 9.66
N SER A 52 7.77 -3.55 9.68
CA SER A 52 7.16 -2.91 8.51
C SER A 52 8.14 -2.85 7.34
N GLY A 53 9.42 -2.57 7.61
CA GLY A 53 10.47 -2.56 6.59
C GLY A 53 10.65 -3.91 5.89
N SER A 54 10.57 -5.02 6.61
CA SER A 54 10.75 -6.37 6.04
C SER A 54 9.58 -6.81 5.16
N SER A 55 8.39 -6.22 5.30
CA SER A 55 7.24 -6.54 4.45
C SER A 55 7.21 -5.75 3.12
N VAL A 56 8.04 -4.71 2.97
CA VAL A 56 8.03 -3.80 1.81
C VAL A 56 8.28 -4.52 0.48
N LEU A 57 9.22 -5.47 0.44
CA LEU A 57 9.50 -6.21 -0.78
C LEU A 57 8.29 -7.03 -1.23
N GLY A 58 7.67 -7.77 -0.31
CA GLY A 58 6.46 -8.55 -0.59
C GLY A 58 5.29 -7.67 -1.04
N MET A 59 5.14 -6.48 -0.45
CA MET A 59 4.16 -5.49 -0.88
C MET A 59 4.38 -5.07 -2.34
N TYR A 60 5.62 -4.68 -2.72
CA TYR A 60 5.90 -4.26 -4.09
C TYR A 60 5.76 -5.39 -5.10
N VAL A 61 6.15 -6.62 -4.74
CA VAL A 61 5.93 -7.80 -5.57
C VAL A 61 4.43 -8.03 -5.77
N GLY A 62 3.63 -7.99 -4.71
CA GLY A 62 2.17 -8.12 -4.79
C GLY A 62 1.51 -7.02 -5.62
N LEU A 63 1.94 -5.76 -5.44
CA LEU A 63 1.45 -4.61 -6.21
C LEU A 63 1.79 -4.74 -7.71
N GLY A 64 3.02 -5.14 -8.05
CA GLY A 64 3.40 -5.42 -9.43
C GLY A 64 2.57 -6.55 -10.03
N TRP A 65 2.43 -7.65 -9.29
CA TRP A 65 1.65 -8.82 -9.69
C TRP A 65 0.19 -8.48 -9.97
N LEU A 66 -0.52 -7.86 -9.01
CA LEU A 66 -1.93 -7.49 -9.20
C LEU A 66 -2.11 -6.52 -10.37
N THR A 67 -1.19 -5.57 -10.55
CA THR A 67 -1.31 -4.56 -11.61
C THR A 67 -1.13 -5.19 -12.99
N VAL A 68 -0.11 -6.03 -13.15
CA VAL A 68 0.13 -6.73 -14.42
C VAL A 68 -1.05 -7.63 -14.78
N PHE A 69 -1.46 -8.53 -13.89
CA PHE A 69 -2.53 -9.49 -14.22
C PHE A 69 -3.92 -8.84 -14.29
N GLY A 70 -4.16 -7.78 -13.51
CA GLY A 70 -5.40 -6.99 -13.62
C GLY A 70 -5.51 -6.27 -14.97
N THR A 71 -4.39 -5.74 -15.47
CA THR A 71 -4.33 -5.09 -16.79
C THR A 71 -4.56 -6.10 -17.91
N VAL A 72 -3.86 -7.25 -17.86
CA VAL A 72 -4.04 -8.34 -18.83
C VAL A 72 -5.49 -8.83 -18.84
N ALA A 73 -6.08 -9.06 -17.66
CA ALA A 73 -7.48 -9.45 -17.53
C ALA A 73 -8.43 -8.38 -18.09
N GLY A 74 -8.19 -7.09 -17.85
CA GLY A 74 -9.01 -6.01 -18.40
C GLY A 74 -8.97 -5.98 -19.93
N ILE A 75 -7.79 -6.13 -20.53
CA ILE A 75 -7.61 -6.13 -21.99
C ILE A 75 -8.27 -7.35 -22.62
N GLU A 76 -7.98 -8.57 -22.13
CA GLU A 76 -8.59 -9.80 -22.68
C GLU A 76 -10.11 -9.85 -22.43
N GLY A 77 -10.58 -9.22 -21.35
CA GLY A 77 -12.00 -9.07 -21.04
C GLY A 77 -12.73 -8.00 -21.85
N GLY A 78 -12.06 -7.32 -22.78
CA GLY A 78 -12.65 -6.28 -23.63
C GLY A 78 -12.96 -4.97 -22.92
N SER A 79 -12.40 -4.72 -21.73
CA SER A 79 -12.72 -3.58 -20.87
C SER A 79 -11.90 -2.31 -21.17
N TRP A 80 -11.18 -2.29 -22.29
CA TRP A 80 -10.31 -1.17 -22.66
C TRP A 80 -11.06 0.16 -22.79
N ASN A 81 -12.30 0.13 -23.30
CA ASN A 81 -13.13 1.31 -23.47
C ASN A 81 -14.02 1.62 -22.25
N ASP A 82 -13.93 0.80 -21.19
CA ASP A 82 -14.78 0.97 -20.01
C ASP A 82 -14.20 2.01 -19.04
N GLY A 83 -15.04 2.90 -18.54
CA GLY A 83 -14.63 3.93 -17.60
C GLY A 83 -14.14 3.38 -16.26
N TRP A 84 -14.75 2.30 -15.73
CA TRP A 84 -14.31 1.70 -14.45
C TRP A 84 -12.88 1.18 -14.50
N PHE A 85 -12.43 0.70 -15.66
CA PHE A 85 -11.09 0.13 -15.83
C PHE A 85 -10.04 1.22 -15.65
N TRP A 86 -10.17 2.31 -16.41
CA TRP A 86 -9.25 3.45 -16.32
C TRP A 86 -9.35 4.18 -14.99
N LEU A 87 -10.57 4.36 -14.46
CA LEU A 87 -10.75 5.03 -13.17
C LEU A 87 -10.04 4.26 -12.04
N SER A 88 -10.09 2.94 -12.06
CA SER A 88 -9.38 2.10 -11.09
C SER A 88 -7.86 2.27 -11.18
N ILE A 89 -7.31 2.33 -12.40
CA ILE A 89 -5.87 2.55 -12.64
C ILE A 89 -5.46 3.94 -12.16
N VAL A 90 -6.23 4.98 -12.50
CA VAL A 90 -5.96 6.36 -12.09
C VAL A 90 -5.97 6.47 -10.57
N ILE A 91 -6.99 5.91 -9.89
CA ILE A 91 -7.05 5.94 -8.42
C ILE A 91 -5.84 5.22 -7.83
N LEU A 92 -5.46 4.04 -8.36
CA LEU A 92 -4.29 3.32 -7.88
C LEU A 92 -3.01 4.18 -8.00
N VAL A 93 -2.79 4.80 -9.15
CA VAL A 93 -1.63 5.69 -9.38
C VAL A 93 -1.64 6.88 -8.43
N LEU A 94 -2.79 7.51 -8.22
CA LEU A 94 -2.93 8.63 -7.28
C LEU A 94 -2.60 8.23 -5.84
N VAL A 95 -3.05 7.04 -5.41
CA VAL A 95 -2.73 6.52 -4.07
C VAL A 95 -1.24 6.18 -3.96
N VAL A 96 -0.64 5.58 -4.98
CA VAL A 96 0.82 5.31 -4.98
C VAL A 96 1.62 6.61 -4.90
N ALA A 97 1.18 7.65 -5.61
CA ALA A 97 1.79 8.98 -5.55
C ALA A 97 1.64 9.62 -4.16
N GLU A 98 0.45 9.54 -3.56
CA GLU A 98 0.19 10.02 -2.20
C GLU A 98 1.07 9.31 -1.17
N MET A 99 1.16 7.98 -1.23
CA MET A 99 2.03 7.18 -0.34
C MET A 99 3.50 7.58 -0.47
N SER A 100 3.93 7.89 -1.70
CA SER A 100 5.32 8.29 -1.99
C SER A 100 5.64 9.71 -1.52
N ALA A 101 4.69 10.63 -1.66
CA ALA A 101 4.88 12.05 -1.35
C ALA A 101 4.57 12.40 0.12
N VAL A 102 3.70 11.64 0.78
CA VAL A 102 3.18 11.97 2.13
C VAL A 102 3.62 10.92 3.15
N ALA A 103 3.29 9.65 2.93
CA ALA A 103 3.56 8.58 3.89
C ALA A 103 5.06 8.36 4.08
N ARG A 104 5.80 8.24 2.97
CA ARG A 104 7.23 7.94 3.01
C ARG A 104 8.04 9.00 3.79
N PRO A 105 7.91 10.31 3.54
CA PRO A 105 8.61 11.33 4.35
C PRO A 105 8.21 11.30 5.82
N TYR A 106 6.95 11.00 6.14
CA TYR A 106 6.52 10.84 7.52
C TYR A 106 7.27 9.68 8.22
N TYR A 107 7.29 8.48 7.64
CA TYR A 107 7.98 7.34 8.25
C TYR A 107 9.51 7.47 8.26
N GLN A 108 10.09 8.22 7.32
CA GLN A 108 11.50 8.58 7.37
C GLN A 108 11.82 9.43 8.60
N ARG A 109 11.00 10.44 8.91
CA ARG A 109 11.15 11.24 10.14
C ARG A 109 11.01 10.40 11.41
N VAL A 110 10.09 9.42 11.44
CA VAL A 110 9.96 8.51 12.59
C VAL A 110 11.22 7.65 12.76
N LYS A 111 11.76 7.12 11.66
CA LYS A 111 13.02 6.34 11.66
C LYS A 111 14.19 7.18 12.17
N GLU A 112 14.39 8.36 11.61
CA GLU A 112 15.44 9.30 12.03
C GLU A 112 15.31 9.68 13.51
N ALA A 113 14.09 9.83 14.01
CA ALA A 113 13.86 10.20 15.40
C ALA A 113 14.23 9.10 16.42
N VAL A 114 14.16 7.83 16.02
CA VAL A 114 14.57 6.70 16.88
C VAL A 114 16.01 6.27 16.71
N GLU A 115 16.71 6.79 15.71
CA GLU A 115 18.14 6.54 15.54
C GLU A 115 18.96 7.14 16.69
N VAL A 116 19.98 6.39 17.09
CA VAL A 116 20.92 6.76 18.16
C VAL A 116 22.25 7.15 17.53
N ARG A 117 22.84 8.26 18.00
CA ARG A 117 24.17 8.70 17.56
C ARG A 117 25.24 7.74 18.10
N PRO A 118 26.47 7.74 17.54
CA PRO A 118 27.58 6.97 18.12
C PRO A 118 27.84 7.26 19.61
N SER A 119 27.46 8.44 20.10
CA SER A 119 27.54 8.82 21.52
C SER A 119 26.51 8.12 22.43
N GLY A 120 25.60 7.31 21.89
CA GLY A 120 24.49 6.70 22.65
C GLY A 120 23.30 7.62 22.88
N VAL A 121 23.38 8.88 22.44
CA VAL A 121 22.30 9.87 22.59
C VAL A 121 21.34 9.80 21.38
N PRO A 122 20.02 9.74 21.58
CA PRO A 122 19.04 9.80 20.50
C PRO A 122 19.22 11.03 19.59
N ARG A 123 18.93 10.89 18.30
CA ARG A 123 19.01 12.00 17.34
C ARG A 123 17.98 13.11 17.60
N LYS A 124 16.84 12.74 18.18
CA LYS A 124 15.69 13.59 18.53
C LYS A 124 15.27 13.34 19.97
N SER A 125 14.79 14.36 20.68
CA SER A 125 14.30 14.20 22.07
C SER A 125 13.05 13.32 22.13
N ASP A 126 12.67 12.88 23.33
CA ASP A 126 11.45 12.08 23.53
C ASP A 126 10.19 12.91 23.22
N GLU A 127 10.22 14.21 23.51
CA GLU A 127 9.16 15.15 23.18
C GLU A 127 9.02 15.34 21.67
N GLU A 128 10.13 15.53 20.93
CA GLU A 128 10.11 15.62 19.47
C GLU A 128 9.57 14.32 18.83
N LEU A 129 9.94 13.16 19.37
CA LEU A 129 9.43 11.87 18.91
C LEU A 129 7.92 11.73 19.18
N ASP A 130 7.44 12.10 20.37
CA ASP A 130 6.01 12.08 20.70
C ASP A 130 5.20 13.02 19.79
N GLU A 131 5.72 14.21 19.48
CA GLU A 131 5.10 15.15 18.54
C GLU A 131 4.93 14.53 17.15
N ILE A 132 6.00 13.91 16.62
CA ILE A 132 5.94 13.21 15.32
C ILE A 132 4.88 12.10 15.36
N LEU A 133 4.87 11.26 16.39
CA LEU A 133 3.95 10.11 16.50
C LEU A 133 2.48 10.52 16.68
N ARG A 134 2.21 11.69 17.28
CA ARG A 134 0.86 12.24 17.43
C ARG A 134 0.28 12.80 16.13
N SER A 135 1.12 13.11 15.15
CA SER A 135 0.71 13.60 13.82
C SER A 135 -0.44 12.79 13.24
N ARG A 136 -1.42 13.45 12.61
CA ARG A 136 -2.56 12.78 11.98
C ARG A 136 -2.21 12.10 10.65
N VAL A 137 -1.01 12.36 10.10
CA VAL A 137 -0.60 11.86 8.78
C VAL A 137 -0.76 10.35 8.66
N GLY A 138 -0.26 9.56 9.62
CA GLY A 138 -0.38 8.10 9.57
C GLY A 138 -1.84 7.60 9.58
N LEU A 139 -2.74 8.30 10.27
CA LEU A 139 -4.16 7.94 10.33
C LEU A 139 -4.90 8.33 9.06
N VAL A 140 -4.65 9.53 8.53
CA VAL A 140 -5.22 9.99 7.26
C VAL A 140 -4.79 9.07 6.12
N ASN A 141 -3.50 8.75 6.05
CA ASN A 141 -2.94 7.84 5.04
C ASN A 141 -3.60 6.44 5.10
N THR A 142 -3.87 5.93 6.31
CA THR A 142 -4.59 4.67 6.50
C THR A 142 -6.00 4.72 5.91
N TRP A 143 -6.73 5.81 6.15
CA TRP A 143 -8.08 5.98 5.61
C TRP A 143 -8.12 6.20 4.10
N ILE A 144 -7.15 6.95 3.54
CA ILE A 144 -7.00 7.11 2.10
C ILE A 144 -6.77 5.75 1.45
N GLY A 145 -5.80 4.97 1.94
CA GLY A 145 -5.49 3.64 1.41
C GLY A 145 -6.69 2.68 1.51
N PHE A 146 -7.35 2.61 2.66
CA PHE A 146 -8.51 1.74 2.86
C PHE A 146 -9.70 2.16 1.97
N GLY A 147 -10.02 3.46 1.94
CA GLY A 147 -11.12 3.98 1.13
C GLY A 147 -10.89 3.75 -0.36
N ALA A 148 -9.67 3.96 -0.85
CA ALA A 148 -9.32 3.69 -2.24
C ALA A 148 -9.38 2.19 -2.58
N LEU A 149 -8.93 1.31 -1.68
CA LEU A 149 -9.05 -0.14 -1.87
C LEU A 149 -10.53 -0.57 -2.01
N VAL A 150 -11.40 -0.07 -1.13
CA VAL A 150 -12.85 -0.33 -1.19
C VAL A 150 -13.45 0.22 -2.50
N LEU A 151 -13.09 1.43 -2.90
CA LEU A 151 -13.59 2.05 -4.11
C LEU A 151 -13.15 1.31 -5.37
N ILE A 152 -11.87 0.93 -5.47
CA ILE A 152 -11.36 0.12 -6.60
C ILE A 152 -12.05 -1.25 -6.64
N ALA A 153 -12.21 -1.90 -5.49
CA ALA A 153 -12.93 -3.18 -5.43
C ALA A 153 -14.38 -3.02 -5.92
N TRP A 154 -15.07 -1.96 -5.51
CA TRP A 154 -16.41 -1.65 -5.98
C TRP A 154 -16.45 -1.42 -7.50
N LEU A 155 -15.52 -0.63 -8.06
CA LEU A 155 -15.40 -0.42 -9.51
C LEU A 155 -15.20 -1.73 -10.27
N MET A 156 -14.36 -2.62 -9.76
CA MET A 156 -14.02 -3.90 -10.39
C MET A 156 -15.16 -4.93 -10.32
N ILE A 157 -15.95 -4.91 -9.24
CA ILE A 157 -17.08 -5.83 -9.03
C ILE A 157 -18.31 -5.40 -9.82
N PHE A 158 -18.70 -4.13 -9.67
CA PHE A 158 -19.95 -3.63 -10.23
C PHE A 158 -19.80 -3.05 -11.64
N LYS A 159 -18.56 -2.74 -12.05
CA LYS A 159 -18.22 -2.26 -13.40
C LYS A 159 -19.15 -1.14 -13.89
N PRO A 160 -19.30 -0.04 -13.13
CA PRO A 160 -20.06 1.10 -13.63
C PRO A 160 -19.35 1.70 -14.85
N PHE A 161 -20.05 2.46 -15.68
CA PHE A 161 -19.46 3.14 -16.85
C PHE A 161 -18.88 2.17 -17.92
N THR A 162 -19.45 0.97 -18.05
CA THR A 162 -19.19 0.10 -19.20
C THR A 162 -19.68 0.76 -20.50
N ALA A 163 -18.86 0.69 -21.55
CA ALA A 163 -19.25 1.19 -22.86
C ALA A 163 -20.38 0.31 -23.44
N LEU A 164 -21.42 0.95 -23.98
CA LEU A 164 -22.54 0.28 -24.66
C LEU A 164 -22.14 -0.19 -26.05
#